data_AF-A0A6B0XD19-F1
#
_entry.id   AF-A0A6B0XD19-F1
#
_cell.length_a   1.000
_cell.length_b   1.000
_cell.length_c   1.000
_cell.angle_alpha   90.00
_cell.angle_beta   90.00
_cell.angle_gamma   90.00
#
_symmetry.space_group_name_H-M   'P 1'
#
loop_
_entity.id
_entity.type
_entity.pdbx_description
1 polymer ?
#
loop_
_entity_poly.entity_id
_entity_poly.type
_entity_poly.pdbx_seq_one_letter_code
_entity_poly.pdbx_strand_id
1 'polypeptide(L)'
;MCAVHNGRLLNIASLAADAGLAAATARRYINLLEISFQVTRVPAYAVNRGKRLVKAPKLLWTDTGLAAHLAGIADSDSLVRGREWGFWLETWVGNHL
;
A
#
# COMPACT_ATOMS: atom_id res chain seq x y z
N MET A 1 8.75 3.04 5.25
CA MET A 1 8.06 4.10 4.48
C MET A 1 6.91 3.55 3.63
N CYS A 2 7.13 2.65 2.66
CA CYS A 2 6.02 2.07 1.86
C CYS A 2 4.95 1.33 2.69
N ALA A 3 5.31 0.75 3.83
CA ALA A 3 4.38 0.10 4.76
C ALA A 3 3.42 1.07 5.47
N VAL A 4 3.82 2.33 5.67
CA VAL A 4 2.96 3.37 6.28
C VAL A 4 1.85 3.79 5.33
N HIS A 5 2.07 3.66 4.01
CA HIS A 5 1.08 3.94 2.97
C HIS A 5 0.22 2.73 2.60
N ASN A 6 0.22 1.69 3.44
CA ASN A 6 -0.61 0.50 3.24
C ASN A 6 -2.09 0.88 3.17
N GLY A 7 -2.82 0.30 2.22
CA GLY A 7 -4.24 0.57 2.03
C GLY A 7 -4.52 2.01 1.63
N ARG A 8 -3.57 2.77 1.07
CA ARG A 8 -3.81 4.11 0.55
C ARG A 8 -3.69 4.15 -0.97
N LEU A 9 -4.21 5.23 -1.57
CA LEU A 9 -3.99 5.49 -3.00
C LEU A 9 -2.50 5.69 -3.25
N LEU A 10 -1.99 5.02 -4.28
CA LEU A 10 -0.58 5.02 -4.62
C LEU A 10 -0.17 6.39 -5.16
N ASN A 11 0.51 7.16 -4.33
CA ASN A 11 1.18 8.40 -4.73
C ASN A 11 2.70 8.18 -4.73
N ILE A 12 3.26 8.00 -5.93
CA ILE A 12 4.69 7.72 -6.11
C ILE A 12 5.54 8.93 -5.72
N ALA A 13 5.05 10.15 -5.92
CA ALA A 13 5.80 11.36 -5.59
C ALA A 13 5.97 11.52 -4.08
N SER A 14 4.91 11.29 -3.30
CA SER A 14 5.01 11.33 -1.83
C SER A 14 5.89 10.20 -1.30
N LEU A 15 5.73 8.98 -1.83
CA LEU A 15 6.59 7.84 -1.46
C LEU A 15 8.07 8.08 -1.76
N ALA A 16 8.35 8.71 -2.90
CA ALA A 16 9.70 9.06 -3.30
C ALA A 16 10.29 10.13 -2.36
N ALA A 17 9.51 11.16 -2.01
CA ALA A 17 9.90 12.18 -1.06
C ALA A 17 10.18 11.61 0.34
N ASP A 18 9.29 10.78 0.87
CA ASP A 18 9.46 10.14 2.19
C ASP A 18 10.67 9.20 2.24
N ALA A 19 11.04 8.59 1.10
CA ALA A 19 12.19 7.71 0.98
C ALA A 19 13.49 8.43 0.59
N GLY A 20 13.46 9.75 0.30
CA GLY A 20 14.62 10.49 -0.21
C GLY A 20 15.10 10.02 -1.58
N LEU A 21 14.22 9.44 -2.40
CA LEU A 21 14.53 8.87 -3.71
C LEU A 21 13.97 9.71 -4.85
N ALA A 22 14.56 9.58 -6.04
CA ALA A 22 13.92 10.07 -7.26
C ALA A 22 12.65 9.26 -7.55
N ALA A 23 11.61 9.92 -8.09
CA ALA A 23 10.32 9.28 -8.39
C ALA A 23 10.43 8.09 -9.36
N ALA A 24 11.37 8.15 -10.32
CA ALA A 24 11.65 7.04 -11.23
C ALA A 24 12.21 5.81 -10.49
N THR A 25 13.08 6.03 -9.50
CA THR A 25 13.67 4.97 -8.66
C THR A 25 12.62 4.36 -7.75
N ALA A 26 11.80 5.19 -7.08
CA ALA A 26 10.68 4.71 -6.27
C ALA A 26 9.71 3.85 -7.10
N ARG A 27 9.38 4.28 -8.32
CA ARG A 27 8.52 3.49 -9.23
C ARG A 27 9.11 2.13 -9.57
N ARG A 28 10.42 2.06 -9.85
CA ARG A 28 11.13 0.80 -10.10
C ARG A 28 11.07 -0.12 -8.88
N TYR A 29 11.28 0.39 -7.68
CA TYR A 29 11.21 -0.42 -6.47
C TYR A 29 9.80 -0.92 -6.17
N ILE A 30 8.75 -0.11 -6.40
CA ILE A 30 7.37 -0.58 -6.21
C ILE A 30 7.04 -1.66 -7.26
N ASN A 31 7.52 -1.52 -8.50
CA ASN A 31 7.38 -2.59 -9.50
C ASN A 31 8.13 -3.87 -9.09
N LEU A 32 9.34 -3.73 -8.52
CA LEU A 32 10.10 -4.87 -8.02
C LEU A 32 9.33 -5.58 -6.89
N LEU A 33 8.80 -4.82 -5.94
CA LEU A 33 7.98 -5.34 -4.84
C LEU A 33 6.75 -6.09 -5.37
N GLU A 34 6.10 -5.55 -6.40
CA GLU A 34 4.93 -6.17 -7.04
C GLU A 34 5.28 -7.49 -7.74
N ILE A 35 6.37 -7.53 -8.52
CA ILE A 35 6.84 -8.75 -9.19
C ILE A 35 7.34 -9.80 -8.18
N SER A 36 7.86 -9.37 -7.02
CA SER A 36 8.26 -10.24 -5.92
C SER A 36 7.12 -10.64 -4.98
N PHE A 37 5.87 -10.33 -5.34
CA PHE A 37 4.66 -10.66 -4.55
C PHE A 37 4.68 -10.13 -3.11
N GLN A 38 5.39 -9.02 -2.86
CA GLN A 38 5.40 -8.36 -1.55
C GLN A 38 4.27 -7.34 -1.42
N VAL A 39 3.86 -6.75 -2.55
CA VAL A 39 2.77 -5.79 -2.63
C VAL A 39 1.87 -6.09 -3.82
N THR A 40 0.60 -5.73 -3.69
CA THR A 40 -0.41 -5.86 -4.74
C THR A 40 -1.06 -4.51 -5.00
N ARG A 41 -1.23 -4.16 -6.28
CA ARG A 41 -1.94 -2.95 -6.69
C ARG A 41 -3.39 -3.28 -7.02
N VAL A 42 -4.32 -2.75 -6.25
CA VAL A 42 -5.75 -2.89 -6.53
C VAL A 42 -6.18 -1.75 -7.46
N PRO A 43 -6.60 -2.05 -8.69
CA PRO A 43 -7.04 -1.01 -9.62
C PRO A 43 -8.30 -0.33 -9.09
N ALA A 44 -8.45 0.95 -9.40
CA ALA A 44 -9.63 1.70 -8.99
C ALA A 44 -10.90 1.06 -9.56
N TYR A 45 -11.91 0.86 -8.71
CA TYR A 45 -13.21 0.39 -9.18
C TYR A 45 -13.92 1.51 -9.95
N ALA A 46 -14.18 1.27 -11.23
CA ALA A 46 -14.99 2.13 -12.08
C ALA A 46 -15.74 1.28 -13.11
N VAL A 47 -16.97 1.65 -13.46
CA VAL A 47 -17.75 0.97 -14.51
C VAL A 47 -17.01 1.01 -15.85
N ASN A 48 -16.41 2.16 -16.16
CA ASN A 48 -15.61 2.34 -17.37
C ASN A 48 -14.17 1.83 -17.15
N ARG A 49 -13.77 0.81 -17.93
CA ARG A 49 -12.43 0.21 -17.89
C ARG A 49 -11.32 1.23 -18.17
N GLY A 50 -11.53 2.18 -19.09
CA GLY A 50 -10.56 3.25 -19.36
C GLY A 50 -10.33 4.18 -18.18
N LYS A 51 -11.39 4.46 -17.39
CA LYS A 51 -11.26 5.26 -16.16
C LYS A 51 -10.50 4.52 -15.05
N ARG A 52 -10.41 3.19 -15.10
CA ARG A 52 -9.60 2.40 -14.16
C ARG A 52 -8.09 2.60 -14.38
N LEU A 53 -7.68 2.84 -15.62
CA LEU A 53 -6.27 3.04 -15.99
C LEU A 53 -5.74 4.43 -15.61
N VAL A 54 -6.62 5.43 -15.57
CA VAL A 54 -6.26 6.82 -15.27
C VAL A 54 -6.24 7.09 -13.76
N LYS A 55 -7.07 6.39 -12.98
CA LYS A 55 -7.12 6.57 -11.53
C LYS A 55 -5.96 5.87 -10.85
N ALA A 56 -5.40 6.51 -9.82
CA ALA A 56 -4.36 5.92 -9.00
C ALA A 56 -4.86 4.60 -8.36
N PRO A 57 -4.10 3.49 -8.46
CA PRO A 57 -4.44 2.25 -7.78
C PRO A 57 -4.21 2.36 -6.28
N LYS A 58 -4.78 1.45 -5.50
CA LYS A 58 -4.52 1.31 -4.07
C LYS A 58 -3.36 0.33 -3.86
N LEU A 59 -2.44 0.62 -2.96
CA LEU A 59 -1.31 -0.26 -2.65
C LEU A 59 -1.65 -1.10 -1.41
N LEU A 60 -1.66 -2.42 -1.55
CA LEU A 60 -1.82 -3.37 -0.45
C LEU A 60 -0.54 -4.17 -0.28
N TRP A 61 -0.21 -4.50 0.96
CA TRP A 61 0.86 -5.45 1.27
C TRP A 61 0.30 -6.87 1.31
N THR A 62 1.05 -7.81 0.77
CA THR A 62 0.63 -9.22 0.70
C THR A 62 0.68 -9.92 2.06
N ASP A 63 1.47 -9.39 3.01
CA ASP A 63 1.49 -9.82 4.40
C ASP A 63 1.21 -8.62 5.32
N THR A 64 0.17 -8.74 6.15
CA THR A 64 -0.24 -7.69 7.08
C THR A 64 0.67 -7.59 8.31
N GLY A 65 1.20 -8.71 8.79
CA GLY A 65 2.14 -8.74 9.91
C GLY A 65 3.49 -8.13 9.53
N LEU A 66 4.00 -8.49 8.35
CA LEU A 66 5.22 -7.88 7.80
C LEU A 66 5.04 -6.39 7.58
N ALA A 67 3.91 -5.98 6.99
CA ALA A 67 3.60 -4.56 6.80
C ALA A 67 3.51 -3.81 8.14
N ALA A 68 2.85 -4.37 9.15
CA ALA A 68 2.73 -3.77 10.47
C ALA A 68 4.10 -3.59 11.12
N HIS A 69 4.96 -4.63 11.04
CA HIS A 69 6.32 -4.58 11.55
C HIS A 69 7.16 -3.49 10.86
N LEU A 70 7.12 -3.41 9.52
CA LEU A 70 7.83 -2.39 8.73
C LEU A 70 7.28 -0.97 8.91
N ALA A 71 6.04 -0.84 9.37
CA ALA A 71 5.41 0.42 9.75
C ALA A 71 5.71 0.81 11.22
N GLY A 72 6.41 -0.04 11.98
CA GLY A 72 6.76 0.21 13.38
C GLY A 72 5.59 0.00 14.35
N ILE A 73 4.56 -0.73 13.95
CA ILE A 73 3.43 -1.07 14.82
C ILE A 73 3.80 -2.30 15.64
N ALA A 74 3.97 -2.11 16.95
CA ALA A 74 4.30 -3.17 17.89
C ALA A 74 3.10 -3.68 18.70
N ASP A 75 2.05 -2.85 18.85
CA ASP A 75 0.86 -3.17 19.65
C ASP A 75 -0.40 -3.17 18.77
N SER A 76 -1.13 -4.30 18.78
CA SER A 76 -2.36 -4.46 18.02
C SER A 76 -3.50 -3.59 18.57
N ASP A 77 -3.54 -3.37 19.87
CA ASP A 77 -4.61 -2.61 20.53
C ASP A 77 -4.49 -1.11 20.16
N SER A 78 -3.26 -0.60 20.02
CA SER A 78 -2.96 0.71 19.47
C SER A 78 -3.38 0.88 18.01
N LEU A 79 -3.26 -0.18 17.20
CA LEU A 79 -3.63 -0.18 15.78
C LEU A 79 -5.14 -0.14 15.58
N VAL A 80 -5.89 -0.96 16.33
CA VAL A 80 -7.36 -1.03 16.24
C VAL A 80 -8.01 0.29 16.66
N ARG A 81 -7.44 0.97 17.66
CA ARG A 81 -7.89 2.31 18.09
C ARG A 81 -7.38 3.44 17.19
N GLY A 82 -6.41 3.16 16.34
CA GLY A 82 -5.78 4.13 15.45
C GLY A 82 -6.71 4.56 14.31
N ARG A 83 -6.56 5.81 13.85
CA ARG A 83 -7.31 6.35 12.71
C ARG A 83 -7.11 5.57 11.41
N GLU A 84 -5.99 4.86 11.31
CA GLU A 84 -5.58 4.10 10.13
C GLU A 84 -6.13 2.66 10.12
N TRP A 85 -6.85 2.24 11.17
CA TRP A 85 -7.39 0.88 11.33
C TRP A 85 -8.10 0.36 10.07
N GLY A 86 -8.93 1.19 9.44
CA GLY A 86 -9.68 0.80 8.25
C GLY A 86 -8.78 0.33 7.10
N PHE A 87 -7.63 0.98 6.89
CA PHE A 87 -6.69 0.59 5.85
C PHE A 87 -6.02 -0.75 6.15
N TRP A 88 -5.68 -1.00 7.41
CA TRP A 88 -5.11 -2.27 7.85
C TRP A 88 -6.11 -3.42 7.79
N LEU A 89 -7.36 -3.16 8.17
CA LEU A 89 -8.45 -4.12 8.06
C LEU A 89 -8.70 -4.51 6.60
N GLU A 90 -8.72 -3.53 5.69
CA GLU A 90 -8.85 -3.79 4.25
C GLU A 90 -7.72 -4.69 3.72
N THR A 91 -6.47 -4.44 4.09
CA THR A 91 -5.34 -5.29 3.70
C THR A 91 -5.45 -6.69 4.31
N TRP A 92 -5.89 -6.79 5.56
CA TRP A 92 -6.10 -8.08 6.22
C TRP A 92 -7.16 -8.91 5.51
N VAL A 93 -8.33 -8.32 5.24
CA VAL A 93 -9.41 -8.97 4.48
C VAL A 93 -8.93 -9.32 3.07
N GLY A 94 -8.25 -8.40 2.38
CA GLY A 94 -7.74 -8.61 1.03
C GLY A 94 -6.74 -9.75 0.89
N ASN A 95 -5.99 -10.08 1.96
CA ASN A 95 -5.04 -11.19 1.96
C ASN A 95 -5.66 -12.53 2.36
N HIS A 96 -6.86 -12.55 2.94
CA HIS A 96 -7.57 -13.77 3.39
C HIS A 96 -8.74 -14.17 2.49
N LEU A 97 -8.98 -13.43 1.40
CA LEU A 97 -9.95 -13.76 0.33
C LEU A 97 -9.27 -14.50 -0.82
#